data_AF-A0AAD6IZG3-F1
#
_entry.id   AF-A0AAD6IZG3-F1
#
_cell.length_a   1.000
_cell.length_b   1.000
_cell.length_c   1.000
_cell.angle_alpha   90.00
_cell.angle_beta   90.00
_cell.angle_gamma   90.00
#
_symmetry.space_group_name_H-M   'P 1'
#
loop_
_entity.id
_entity.type
_entity.pdbx_description
1 polymer ?
#
loop_
_entity_poly.entity_id
_entity_poly.type
_entity_poly.pdbx_seq_one_letter_code
_entity_poly.pdbx_strand_id
1 'polypeptide(L)' 'MKVNVFAAIALLAVGAAAVTPTPAPTVAQVFGQCGGSNWAGPTKCVSGHVCSTYNPYYAQVALAAI' A
#
# COMPACT_ATOMS: atom_id res chain seq x y z
N MET A 1 -20.45 23.54 17.14
CA MET A 1 -20.27 22.22 17.81
C MET A 1 -19.61 21.29 16.78
N LYS A 2 -18.35 20.85 16.82
CA LYS A 2 -17.42 20.57 17.92
C LYS A 2 -15.98 20.95 17.51
N VAL A 3 -15.32 21.68 18.40
CA VAL A 3 -13.89 21.92 18.68
C VAL A 3 -12.81 21.58 17.62
N ASN A 4 -12.03 22.62 17.35
CA ASN A 4 -10.72 22.73 16.68
C ASN A 4 -9.61 21.86 17.32
N VAL A 5 -8.81 21.18 16.50
CA VAL A 5 -7.51 20.56 16.89
C VAL A 5 -6.36 21.12 16.04
N PHE A 6 -6.49 22.36 15.55
CA PHE A 6 -5.44 23.01 14.75
C PHE A 6 -4.48 23.90 15.56
N ALA A 7 -4.61 23.94 16.89
CA ALA A 7 -3.73 24.74 17.75
C ALA A 7 -3.42 24.00 19.05
N ALA A 8 -2.12 23.96 19.38
CA ALA A 8 -1.50 23.49 20.63
C ALA A 8 -1.35 21.97 20.79
N ILE A 9 -0.18 21.44 20.41
CA ILE A 9 0.91 21.11 21.34
C ILE A 9 2.21 21.18 20.52
N ALA A 10 2.93 22.29 20.63
CA ALA A 10 4.34 22.35 20.26
C ALA A 10 5.15 21.95 21.48
N LEU A 11 5.66 20.71 21.56
CA LEU A 11 6.77 20.31 22.44
C LEU A 11 7.19 18.87 22.11
N LEU A 12 8.18 18.77 21.21
CA LEU A 12 9.25 17.77 21.07
C LEU A 12 9.67 17.79 19.59
N ALA A 13 10.54 18.75 19.25
CA ALA A 13 11.11 18.87 17.91
C ALA A 13 12.12 17.74 17.67
N VAL A 14 11.62 16.56 17.33
CA VAL A 14 12.40 15.56 16.57
C VAL A 14 12.18 15.93 15.10
N GLY A 15 13.25 16.27 14.39
CA GLY A 15 13.18 16.73 12.99
C GLY A 15 12.38 15.78 12.12
N ALA A 16 11.13 16.15 11.81
CA ALA A 16 10.29 15.45 10.88
C ALA A 16 10.78 15.78 9.46
N ALA A 17 11.63 14.93 8.91
CA ALA A 17 11.79 14.88 7.46
C ALA A 17 10.38 14.70 6.88
N ALA A 18 9.93 15.68 6.08
CA ALA A 18 8.67 15.58 5.37
C ALA A 18 8.76 14.36 4.43
N VAL A 19 8.23 13.22 4.88
CA VAL A 19 8.05 12.05 4.05
C VAL A 19 6.92 12.42 3.10
N THR A 20 7.28 12.88 1.90
CA THR A 20 6.30 13.00 0.83
C THR A 20 5.77 11.59 0.57
N PRO A 21 4.45 11.36 0.68
CA PRO A 21 3.92 10.04 0.39
C PRO A 21 4.15 9.77 -1.10
N THR A 22 5.09 8.87 -1.41
CA THR A 22 5.25 8.35 -2.77
C THR A 22 3.91 7.75 -3.18
N PRO A 23 3.38 8.09 -4.37
CA PRO A 23 2.16 7.47 -4.86
C PRO A 23 2.29 5.96 -4.81
N ALA A 24 1.42 5.30 -4.05
CA ALA A 24 1.40 3.85 -4.01
C ALA A 24 1.11 3.33 -5.43
N PRO A 25 1.80 2.28 -5.89
CA PRO A 25 1.51 1.69 -7.18
C PRO A 25 0.04 1.25 -7.22
N THR A 26 -0.68 1.63 -8.28
CA THR A 26 -2.09 1.24 -8.49
C THR A 26 -2.22 -0.18 -9.04
N VAL A 27 -1.13 -0.71 -9.59
CA VAL A 27 -1.06 -2.02 -10.23
C VAL A 27 0.16 -2.79 -9.70
N ALA A 28 -0.08 -4.01 -9.25
CA ALA A 28 0.95 -4.93 -8.78
C ALA A 28 1.71 -5.49 -9.99
N GLN A 29 3.04 -5.37 -9.95
CA GLN A 29 3.94 -5.92 -10.96
C GLN A 29 4.10 -7.42 -10.77
N VAL A 30 4.63 -8.12 -11.79
CA VAL A 30 4.98 -9.55 -11.69
C VAL A 30 5.86 -9.78 -10.47
N PHE A 31 5.59 -10.84 -9.71
CA PHE A 31 6.21 -11.16 -8.43
C PHE A 31 5.93 -10.18 -7.28
N GLY A 32 5.17 -9.11 -7.52
CA GLY A 32 4.68 -8.19 -6.49
C GLY A 32 3.49 -8.75 -5.72
N GLN A 33 3.19 -8.16 -4.56
CA GLN A 33 2.00 -8.51 -3.79
C GLN A 33 0.75 -7.86 -4.41
N CYS A 34 -0.27 -8.67 -4.67
CA CYS A 34 -1.56 -8.27 -5.23
C CYS A 34 -2.73 -8.50 -4.27
N GLY A 35 -2.49 -9.04 -3.08
CA GLY A 35 -3.56 -9.33 -2.13
C GLY A 35 -3.07 -9.98 -0.84
N GLY A 36 -4.03 -10.23 0.03
CA GLY A 36 -3.81 -10.77 1.37
C GLY A 36 -4.59 -9.99 2.43
N SER A 37 -4.81 -10.62 3.57
CA SER A 37 -5.44 -9.99 4.73
C SER A 37 -4.58 -8.81 5.21
N ASN A 38 -5.21 -7.64 5.38
CA ASN A 38 -4.58 -6.35 5.71
C ASN A 38 -3.67 -5.75 4.61
N TRP A 39 -3.75 -6.24 3.37
CA TRP A 39 -3.04 -5.61 2.25
C TRP A 39 -3.76 -4.32 1.81
N ALA A 40 -3.10 -3.17 2.01
CA ALA A 40 -3.58 -1.85 1.59
C ALA A 40 -3.02 -1.40 0.23
N GLY A 41 -2.20 -2.24 -0.41
CA GLY A 41 -1.55 -1.93 -1.67
C GLY A 41 -2.38 -2.29 -2.91
N PRO A 42 -1.75 -2.34 -4.09
CA PRO A 42 -2.45 -2.66 -5.33
C PRO A 42 -3.05 -4.05 -5.30
N THR A 43 -4.32 -4.16 -5.69
CA THR A 43 -5.03 -5.44 -5.84
C THR A 43 -5.18 -5.88 -7.29
N LYS A 44 -4.93 -4.97 -8.24
CA LYS A 44 -4.94 -5.27 -9.67
C LYS A 44 -3.57 -5.72 -10.13
N CYS A 45 -3.53 -6.82 -10.88
CA CYS A 45 -2.31 -7.29 -11.53
C CYS A 45 -2.03 -6.50 -12.80
N VAL A 46 -0.77 -6.39 -13.17
CA VAL A 46 -0.36 -5.93 -14.51
C VAL A 46 -1.05 -6.79 -15.59
N SER A 47 -1.44 -6.16 -16.69
CA SER A 47 -2.17 -6.81 -17.79
C SER A 47 -1.46 -8.07 -18.27
N GLY A 48 -2.21 -9.14 -18.48
CA GLY A 48 -1.66 -10.44 -18.89
C GLY A 48 -1.10 -11.28 -17.74
N HIS A 49 -1.31 -10.88 -16.49
CA HIS A 49 -0.90 -11.63 -15.30
C HIS A 49 -2.06 -11.87 -14.33
N VAL A 50 -1.87 -12.81 -13.40
CA VAL A 50 -2.92 -13.23 -12.45
C VAL A 50 -2.41 -13.18 -11.01
N CYS A 51 -3.32 -12.92 -10.07
CA CYS A 51 -3.01 -12.93 -8.65
C CYS A 51 -3.13 -14.36 -8.13
N SER A 52 -2.01 -14.93 -7.66
CA SER A 52 -1.98 -16.27 -7.06
C SER A 52 -1.86 -16.15 -5.55
N THR A 53 -2.80 -16.74 -4.81
CA THR A 53 -2.79 -16.74 -3.35
C THR A 53 -1.84 -17.81 -2.83
N TYR A 54 -0.84 -17.40 -2.05
CA TYR A 54 0.10 -18.32 -1.39
C TYR A 54 -0.37 -18.64 0.03
N ASN A 55 -0.90 -17.63 0.73
CA ASN A 55 -1.41 -17.76 2.09
C ASN A 55 -2.46 -16.66 2.34
N PRO A 56 -3.23 -16.70 3.45
CA PRO A 56 -4.32 -15.74 3.66
C PRO A 56 -3.86 -14.30 3.85
N TYR A 57 -2.57 -14.05 4.08
CA TYR A 57 -1.96 -12.73 4.24
C TYR A 57 -1.16 -12.28 3.00
N TYR A 58 -0.96 -13.17 2.02
CA TYR A 58 -0.08 -12.92 0.89
C TYR A 58 -0.56 -13.63 -0.39
N ALA A 59 -0.87 -12.81 -1.38
CA ALA A 59 -1.06 -13.22 -2.76
C ALA A 59 -0.09 -12.46 -3.64
N GLN A 60 0.59 -13.16 -4.55
CA GLN A 60 1.59 -12.60 -5.45
C GLN A 60 1.16 -12.71 -6.91
N VAL A 61 1.54 -11.72 -7.71
CA VAL A 61 1.29 -11.71 -9.16
C VAL A 61 2.14 -12.79 -9.80
N ALA A 62 1.48 -13.87 -10.22
CA ALA A 62 2.12 -14.94 -10.95
C ALA A 62 2.24 -14.56 -12.43
N LEU A 63 3.28 -15.09 -13.07
CA LEU A 63 3.38 -15.04 -14.52
C LEU A 63 2.27 -15.94 -15.08
N ALA A 64 1.20 -15.35 -15.60
CA ALA A 64 0.28 -16.11 -16.43
C ALA A 64 0.98 -16.32 -17.77
N ALA A 65 1.54 -17.51 -17.98
CA ALA A 65 1.92 -17.94 -19.31
C ALA A 65 0.61 -18.13 -20.08
N ILE A 66 0.44 -17.34 -21.14
CA ILE A 66 -0.61 -17.53 -22.15
C ILE A 66 -0.33 -18.84 -22.88
#